data_AF-A0A0C6EWA6-F1
#
_entry.id   AF-A0A0C6EWA6-F1
#
_cell.length_a   1.000
_cell.length_b   1.000
_cell.length_c   1.000
_cell.angle_alpha   90.00
_cell.angle_beta   90.00
_cell.angle_gamma   90.00
#
_symmetry.space_group_name_H-M   'P 1'
#
loop_
_entity.id
_entity.type
_entity.pdbx_description
1 polymer ?
#
loop_
_entity_poly.entity_id
_entity_poly.type
_entity_poly.pdbx_seq_one_letter_code
_entity_poly.pdbx_strand_id
1 'polypeptide(L)' 'MSKGYLTRRKLCERYDISAMTLWRWEHDEKMGFPSPMLVGRRKLYAIEGIELWERSRVAPHSSADRVRQGEAPASAA' A
#
# COMPACT_ATOMS: atom_id res chain seq x y z
N MET A 1 -3.50 14.12 -11.02
CA MET A 1 -2.04 13.95 -10.87
C MET A 1 -1.62 14.94 -9.82
N SER A 2 -1.57 14.48 -8.57
CA SER A 2 -1.16 15.33 -7.45
C SER A 2 0.36 15.40 -7.43
N LYS A 3 0.94 16.58 -7.61
CA LYS A 3 2.41 16.77 -7.56
C LYS A 3 2.88 16.85 -6.11
N GLY A 4 3.85 16.01 -5.77
CA GLY A 4 4.48 16.03 -4.45
C GLY A 4 5.16 14.72 -4.07
N TYR A 5 5.75 14.69 -2.88
CA TYR A 5 6.46 13.54 -2.33
C TYR A 5 5.92 13.17 -0.96
N LEU A 6 5.76 11.88 -0.71
CA LEU A 6 5.46 11.32 0.61
C LEU A 6 6.72 10.76 1.23
N THR A 7 6.87 10.96 2.54
CA THR A 7 7.87 10.24 3.31
C THR A 7 7.36 8.84 3.60
N ARG A 8 8.28 7.92 3.89
CA ARG A 8 7.95 6.58 4.38
C ARG A 8 6.90 6.57 5.51
N ARG A 9 7.04 7.46 6.50
CA ARG A 9 6.09 7.55 7.63
C ARG A 9 4.68 7.90 7.15
N LYS A 10 4.55 8.95 6.33
CA LYS A 10 3.25 9.36 5.78
C LYS A 10 2.62 8.29 4.90
N LEU A 11 3.46 7.53 4.19
CA LEU A 11 3.01 6.43 3.35
C LEU A 11 2.47 5.27 4.20
N CYS A 12 3.17 4.90 5.26
CA CYS A 12 2.70 3.93 6.27
C CYS A 12 1.37 4.36 6.88
N GLU A 13 1.24 5.63 7.28
CA GLU A 13 0.00 6.20 7.84
C GLU A 13 -1.16 6.18 6.83
N ARG A 14 -0.89 6.49 5.56
CA ARG A 14 -1.91 6.52 4.50
C ARG A 14 -2.54 5.15 4.25
N TYR A 15 -1.75 4.07 4.31
CA TYR A 15 -2.21 2.70 4.06
C TYR A 15 -2.46 1.90 5.33
N ASP A 16 -2.25 2.49 6.50
CA ASP A 16 -2.26 1.83 7.80
C ASP A 16 -1.36 0.56 7.84
N ILE A 17 -0.15 0.68 7.29
CA ILE A 17 0.80 -0.44 7.19
C ILE A 17 2.07 -0.20 7.99
N SER A 18 2.67 -1.31 8.42
CA SER A 18 3.97 -1.28 9.04
C SER A 18 5.10 -0.91 8.07
N ALA A 19 6.16 -0.39 8.67
CA ALA A 19 7.49 -0.26 8.12
C ALA A 19 7.97 -1.49 7.31
N MET A 20 7.76 -2.71 7.83
CA MET A 20 8.18 -3.95 7.18
C MET A 20 7.32 -4.27 5.96
N THR A 21 6.00 -4.02 6.03
CA THR A 21 5.09 -4.22 4.90
C THR A 21 5.50 -3.38 3.71
N LEU A 22 5.82 -2.10 3.94
CA LEU A 22 6.33 -1.23 2.89
C LEU A 22 7.66 -1.74 2.30
N TRP A 23 8.57 -2.23 3.14
CA TRP A 23 9.82 -2.82 2.66
C TRP A 23 9.56 -4.04 1.76
N ARG A 24 8.60 -4.90 2.10
CA ARG A 24 8.20 -6.02 1.25
C ARG A 24 7.66 -5.54 -0.09
N TRP A 25 6.84 -4.49 -0.11
CA TRP A 25 6.33 -3.91 -1.36
C TRP A 25 7.45 -3.38 -2.25
N GLU A 26 8.47 -2.74 -1.66
CA GLU A 26 9.65 -2.27 -2.41
C GLU A 26 10.48 -3.39 -3.04
N HIS A 27 10.49 -4.59 -2.43
CA HIS A 27 11.29 -5.73 -2.88
C HIS A 27 10.49 -6.75 -3.70
N ASP A 28 9.17 -6.64 -3.70
CA ASP A 28 8.30 -7.53 -4.47
C ASP A 28 8.15 -6.98 -5.90
N GLU A 29 8.99 -7.45 -6.80
CA GLU A 29 8.98 -7.06 -8.22
C GLU A 29 7.63 -7.34 -8.90
N LYS A 30 6.87 -8.33 -8.42
CA LYS A 30 5.54 -8.65 -8.95
C LYS A 30 4.52 -7.57 -8.62
N MET A 31 4.74 -6.83 -7.52
CA MET A 31 3.83 -5.79 -7.08
C MET A 31 4.02 -4.48 -7.86
N GLY A 32 5.17 -4.30 -8.51
CA GLY A 32 5.47 -3.11 -9.33
C GLY A 32 5.41 -1.80 -8.53
N PHE A 33 5.69 -1.83 -7.24
CA PHE A 33 5.61 -0.67 -6.38
C PHE A 33 6.66 0.38 -6.79
N PRO A 34 6.33 1.70 -6.83
CA PRO A 34 7.26 2.73 -7.27
C PRO A 34 8.50 2.80 -6.37
N SER A 35 9.68 2.81 -6.99
CA SER A 35 10.94 2.90 -6.27
C SER A 35 11.08 4.25 -5.54
N PRO A 36 11.57 4.27 -4.28
CA PRO A 36 11.81 5.49 -3.55
C PRO A 36 12.96 6.30 -4.13
N MET A 37 12.82 7.63 -4.12
CA MET A 37 13.91 8.58 -4.29
C MET A 37 14.61 8.79 -2.94
N LEU A 38 15.93 8.62 -2.91
CA LEU A 38 16.73 8.88 -1.71
C LEU A 38 17.20 10.33 -1.71
N VAL A 39 16.75 11.12 -0.73
CA VAL A 39 17.24 12.47 -0.47
C VAL A 39 17.94 12.48 0.88
N GLY A 40 19.28 12.44 0.83
CA GLY A 40 20.11 12.20 2.01
C GLY A 40 19.81 10.83 2.62
N ARG A 41 19.35 10.80 3.87
CA ARG A 41 18.98 9.57 4.60
C ARG A 41 17.50 9.24 4.55
N ARG A 42 16.69 10.01 3.81
CA ARG A 42 15.22 9.88 3.80
C ARG A 42 14.75 9.29 2.47
N LYS A 43 13.85 8.31 2.56
CA LYS A 43 13.09 7.79 1.41
C LYS A 43 11.87 8.68 1.13
N LEU A 44 11.79 9.15 -0.10
CA LEU A 44 10.68 9.93 -0.63
C LEU A 44 10.02 9.19 -1.79
N TYR A 45 8.70 9.15 -1.81
CA TYR A 45 7.91 8.48 -2.83
C TYR A 45 7.10 9.52 -3.58
N ALA A 46 7.24 9.56 -4.91
CA ALA A 46 6.45 10.46 -5.73
C ALA A 46 4.96 10.07 -5.65
N ILE A 47 4.10 11.05 -5.33
CA ILE A 47 2.66 10.81 -5.23
C ILE A 47 2.09 10.33 -6.57
N GLU A 48 2.54 10.90 -7.68
CA GLU A 48 2.11 10.48 -9.02
C GLU A 48 2.42 8.99 -9.28
N GLY A 49 3.60 8.51 -8.89
CA GLY A 49 3.96 7.10 -9.04
C GLY A 49 3.08 6.17 -8.19
N ILE A 50 2.72 6.62 -6.98
CA ILE A 50 1.80 5.91 -6.11
C ILE A 50 0.39 5.88 -6.72
N GLU A 51 -0.13 7.01 -7.20
CA GLU A 51 -1.46 7.10 -7.84
C GLU A 51 -1.55 6.20 -9.09
N LEU A 52 -0.48 6.14 -9.89
CA LEU A 52 -0.40 5.25 -11.06
C LEU A 52 -0.40 3.78 -10.67
N TRP A 53 0.36 3.43 -9.63
CA TRP A 53 0.39 2.08 -9.07
C TRP A 53 -0.97 1.68 -8.48
N GLU A 54 -1.62 2.57 -7.72
CA GLU A 54 -2.98 2.37 -7.19
C GLU A 54 -3.97 2.09 -8.33
N ARG A 55 -3.94 2.90 -9.40
CA ARG A 55 -4.79 2.70 -10.57
C ARG A 55 -4.57 1.34 -11.25
N SER A 56 -3.32 0.88 -11.30
CA SER A 56 -2.97 -0.41 -11.89
C SER A 56 -3.51 -1.60 -11.07
N ARG A 57 -3.69 -1.42 -9.76
CA ARG A 57 -4.24 -2.45 -8.84
C ARG A 57 -5.76 -2.48 -8.78
N VAL A 58 -6.45 -1.40 -9.14
CA VAL A 58 -7.93 -1.35 -9.19
C VAL A 58 -8.48 -2.11 -10.41
N ALA A 59 -7.62 -2.63 -11.30
CA ALA A 59 -8.03 -3.71 -12.19
C ALA A 59 -8.61 -4.87 -11.34
N PRO A 60 -9.81 -5.36 -11.64
CA PRO A 60 -10.55 -6.20 -10.72
C PRO A 60 -9.80 -7.53 -10.54
N HIS A 61 -9.11 -7.67 -9.41
CA HIS A 61 -9.19 -8.94 -8.72
C HIS A 61 -10.67 -9.09 -8.38
N SER A 62 -11.38 -9.84 -9.22
CA SER A 62 -12.77 -10.23 -8.99
C SER A 62 -12.94 -10.49 -7.50
N SER A 63 -13.90 -9.81 -6.90
CA SER A 63 -14.29 -9.90 -5.49
C SER A 63 -14.81 -11.28 -5.09
N ALA A 64 -14.14 -12.36 -5.51
CA ALA A 64 -14.37 -13.73 -5.08
C ALA A 64 -13.55 -14.07 -3.82
N ASP A 65 -12.55 -13.26 -3.44
CA ASP A 65 -11.77 -13.45 -2.21
C ASP A 65 -12.38 -12.66 -1.04
N ARG A 66 -13.64 -12.97 -0.71
CA ARG A 66 -14.29 -12.55 0.54
C ARG A 66 -14.72 -13.80 1.30
N VAL A 67 -13.75 -14.65 1.67
CA VAL A 67 -13.99 -15.76 2.59
C VAL A 67 -12.85 -15.79 3.61
N ARG A 68 -12.96 -14.99 4.68
CA ARG A 68 -12.38 -15.33 6.00
C ARG A 68 -12.63 -14.39 7.19
N GLN A 69 -13.63 -13.51 7.19
CA GLN A 69 -14.12 -12.99 8.47
C GLN A 69 -15.26 -13.88 8.98
N GLY A 70 -14.85 -15.03 9.52
CA GLY A 70 -15.62 -15.70 10.55
C GLY A 70 -15.16 -15.14 11.89
N GLU A 71 -15.88 -14.14 12.39
CA GLU A 71 -15.99 -13.89 13.83
C GLU A 71 -17.49 -13.74 14.09
N ALA A 72 -18.06 -14.71 14.79
CA ALA A 72 -19.48 -14.89 14.98
C ALA A 72 -20.11 -13.75 15.80
N PRO A 73 -21.38 -13.37 15.56
CA PRO A 73 -22.13 -12.64 16.58
C PRO A 73 -22.36 -13.59 17.75
N ALA A 74 -21.71 -13.33 18.88
CA ALA A 74 -22.05 -13.94 20.15
C ALA A 74 -23.48 -13.50 20.54
N SER A 75 -24.44 -14.36 20.24
CA SER A 75 -25.79 -14.34 20.81
C SER A 75 -26.13 -15.75 21.30
N ALA A 76 -26.22 -15.88 22.62
CA ALA A 76 -26.81 -16.96 23.45
C ALA A 76 -25.98 -16.98 24.75
N ALA A 77 -26.51 -16.89 25.97
CA ALA A 77 -27.86 -17.13 26.47
C ALA A 77 -28.09 -16.33 27.76
#